data_AF-A0A927ULL0-F1
#
_entry.id   AF-A0A927ULL0-F1
#
_cell.length_a   1.000
_cell.length_b   1.000
_cell.length_c   1.000
_cell.angle_alpha   90.00
_cell.angle_beta   90.00
_cell.angle_gamma   90.00
#
_symmetry.space_group_name_H-M   'P 1'
#
loop_
_entity.id
_entity.type
_entity.pdbx_description
1 polymer ?
#
loop_
_entity_poly.entity_id
_entity_poly.type
_entity_poly.pdbx_seq_one_letter_code
_entity_poly.pdbx_strand_id
1 'polypeptide(L)'
;MARQISKSSTSSTSQVNQKNKQTQKNNSWSNTSQKSSGKSTSYKDLSKLSPETLALQNEVYSQTGYTPSQSVEKAEAQKAAAEQALSNYGKYNSHYQPALEKTLNDILNRKSFNYDFNADALYQNYKDSYEQQGREAAQNAAAAASALTGGYGNSYATSAANQANEAYMTELNNKIPELYQLALDRYNMETQNLYDRYGAIGEQEDRAYGQWSDERDNLVADRDYYGNAYDSERNFDVTTQQNKYENMMKLLGYRTELEARDVTKEKSNNTVKEKSGSKSKNVENTSTTSRDSQSTVSNAKGAKSTTVNNLSGTKTSESEVQEALKTFKDKMAARYDSETGTYDEKAINDAWNYLDELVRSGDIEEDDARWIGNITGAPVPKA
;
A
#
# COMPACT_ATOMS: atom_id res chain seq x y z
N MET A 1 38.30 5.42 14.12
CA MET A 1 37.91 5.80 12.74
C MET A 1 36.56 5.16 12.43
N ALA A 2 35.47 5.91 12.50
CA ALA A 2 34.14 5.38 12.18
C ALA A 2 33.90 5.45 10.67
N ARG A 3 33.54 4.32 10.03
CA ARG A 3 33.19 4.29 8.61
C ARG A 3 31.75 4.76 8.41
N GLN A 4 31.56 6.00 7.99
CA GLN A 4 30.32 6.39 7.32
C GLN A 4 30.19 5.60 6.03
N ILE A 5 29.25 4.66 5.97
CA ILE A 5 28.85 3.99 4.73
C ILE A 5 27.65 4.76 4.18
N SER A 6 27.93 5.76 3.34
CA SER A 6 26.92 6.44 2.52
C SER A 6 26.46 5.52 1.38
N LYS A 7 25.46 4.66 1.66
CA LYS A 7 24.77 3.91 0.59
C LYS A 7 23.68 4.78 -0.03
N SER A 8 23.96 5.25 -1.24
CA SER A 8 23.00 5.92 -2.11
C SER A 8 21.98 4.92 -2.67
N SER A 9 20.84 4.76 -2.00
CA SER A 9 19.67 4.06 -2.56
C SER A 9 18.77 5.02 -3.35
N THR A 10 18.93 4.97 -4.67
CA THR A 10 17.85 5.14 -5.68
C THR A 10 16.69 6.09 -5.35
N SER A 11 16.93 7.39 -5.58
CA SER A 11 15.88 8.43 -5.65
C SER A 11 15.07 8.32 -6.96
N SER A 12 14.29 7.25 -7.10
CA SER A 12 13.51 6.96 -8.33
C SER A 12 12.00 6.87 -8.10
N THR A 13 11.54 6.45 -6.91
CA THR A 13 10.10 6.31 -6.61
C THR A 13 9.43 7.64 -6.24
N SER A 14 10.18 8.60 -5.68
CA SER A 14 9.62 9.86 -5.17
C SER A 14 9.16 10.86 -6.24
N GLN A 15 9.58 10.71 -7.51
CA GLN A 15 9.15 11.62 -8.59
C GLN A 15 7.77 11.28 -9.17
N VAL A 16 7.29 10.04 -9.05
CA VAL A 16 5.95 9.65 -9.52
C VAL A 16 4.89 10.22 -8.56
N ASN A 17 5.10 10.11 -7.25
CA ASN A 17 4.13 10.53 -6.23
C ASN A 17 4.06 12.05 -5.98
N GLN A 18 4.97 12.86 -6.53
CA GLN A 18 4.83 14.32 -6.48
C GLN A 18 3.85 14.88 -7.52
N LYS A 19 3.65 14.19 -8.66
CA LYS A 19 2.66 14.64 -9.67
C LYS A 19 1.21 14.41 -9.22
N ASN A 20 0.92 13.39 -8.42
CA ASN A 20 -0.43 13.12 -7.92
C ASN A 20 -0.88 14.05 -6.78
N LYS A 21 0.04 14.74 -6.08
CA LYS A 21 -0.33 15.67 -4.99
C LYS A 21 -0.87 17.01 -5.47
N GLN A 22 -0.80 17.32 -6.77
CA GLN A 22 -1.22 18.63 -7.29
C GLN A 22 -2.70 18.69 -7.73
N THR A 23 -3.43 17.57 -7.69
CA THR A 23 -4.84 17.47 -8.10
C THR A 23 -5.84 17.44 -6.93
N GLN A 24 -5.40 17.71 -5.69
CA GLN A 24 -6.26 17.66 -4.49
C GLN A 24 -6.88 19.00 -4.07
N LYS A 25 -7.14 19.92 -5.01
CA LYS A 25 -7.95 21.12 -4.74
C LYS A 25 -8.99 21.35 -5.83
N ASN A 26 -10.24 21.51 -5.37
CA ASN A 26 -11.41 21.98 -6.13
C ASN A 26 -12.14 20.98 -7.04
N ASN A 27 -12.56 19.81 -6.50
CA ASN A 27 -13.77 19.13 -6.99
C ASN A 27 -15.00 19.51 -6.13
N SER A 28 -15.26 20.82 -6.06
CA SER A 28 -16.67 21.25 -6.03
C SER A 28 -17.22 20.99 -7.42
N TRP A 29 -18.38 20.36 -7.55
CA TRP A 29 -19.08 20.24 -8.85
C TRP A 29 -19.52 21.64 -9.28
N SER A 30 -18.58 22.38 -9.88
CA SER A 30 -18.89 23.64 -10.53
C SER A 30 -19.71 23.33 -11.77
N ASN A 31 -20.94 23.82 -11.77
CA ASN A 31 -21.89 23.67 -12.86
C ASN A 31 -21.40 24.45 -14.10
N THR A 32 -20.41 23.88 -14.78
CA THR A 32 -19.91 24.39 -16.05
C THR A 32 -20.97 24.09 -17.08
N SER A 33 -21.91 25.01 -17.23
CA SER A 33 -22.80 25.07 -18.38
C SER A 33 -21.96 25.20 -19.66
N GLN A 34 -21.55 24.07 -20.22
CA GLN A 34 -21.09 24.03 -21.60
C GLN A 34 -22.22 24.58 -22.45
N LYS A 35 -22.01 25.77 -23.02
CA LYS A 35 -22.88 26.32 -24.06
C LYS A 35 -22.77 25.44 -25.30
N SER A 36 -23.53 24.34 -25.32
CA SER A 36 -23.91 23.73 -26.59
C SER A 36 -24.74 24.77 -27.34
N SER A 37 -24.27 25.20 -28.50
CA SER A 37 -24.92 26.25 -29.30
C SER A 37 -26.10 25.71 -30.13
N GLY A 38 -26.66 24.55 -29.76
CA GLY A 38 -28.00 24.12 -30.14
C GLY A 38 -29.02 24.84 -29.27
N LYS A 39 -30.17 25.22 -29.84
CA LYS A 39 -31.21 25.95 -29.10
C LYS A 39 -31.76 25.10 -27.95
N SER A 40 -31.24 25.31 -26.74
CA SER A 40 -31.86 24.82 -25.51
C SER A 40 -33.24 25.46 -25.37
N THR A 41 -34.29 24.70 -25.65
CA THR A 41 -35.65 25.08 -25.30
C THR A 41 -35.78 24.92 -23.79
N SER A 42 -35.40 25.97 -23.06
CA SER A 42 -35.46 25.99 -21.60
C SER A 42 -36.91 25.80 -21.14
N TYR A 43 -37.22 24.59 -20.63
CA TYR A 43 -38.48 24.29 -19.96
C TYR A 43 -38.51 24.97 -18.59
N LYS A 44 -38.75 26.30 -18.61
CA LYS A 44 -38.92 27.14 -17.41
C LYS A 44 -40.25 26.91 -16.69
N ASP A 45 -41.13 26.09 -17.26
CA ASP A 45 -42.47 25.85 -16.78
C ASP A 45 -42.55 24.46 -16.13
N LEU A 46 -42.10 24.38 -14.87
CA LEU A 46 -42.07 23.14 -14.09
C LEU A 46 -43.46 22.50 -13.92
N SER A 47 -44.54 23.26 -14.16
CA SER A 47 -45.94 22.81 -14.04
C SER A 47 -46.37 21.77 -15.08
N LYS A 48 -45.54 21.49 -16.09
CA LYS A 48 -45.85 20.61 -17.23
C LYS A 48 -44.99 19.36 -17.35
N LEU A 49 -44.06 19.16 -16.41
CA LEU A 49 -43.26 17.95 -16.31
C LEU A 49 -44.12 16.84 -15.68
N SER A 50 -43.98 15.58 -16.09
CA SER A 50 -44.66 14.49 -15.38
C SER A 50 -44.12 14.36 -13.94
N PRO A 51 -44.91 13.84 -12.98
CA PRO A 51 -44.49 13.70 -11.58
C PRO A 51 -43.17 12.94 -11.42
N GLU A 52 -42.92 11.95 -12.29
CA GLU A 52 -41.68 11.18 -12.32
C GLU A 52 -40.49 11.96 -12.90
N THR A 53 -40.69 12.80 -13.93
CA THR A 53 -39.63 13.71 -14.43
C THR A 53 -39.25 14.73 -13.38
N LEU A 54 -40.23 15.24 -12.63
CA LEU A 54 -40.00 16.15 -11.52
C LEU A 54 -39.30 15.45 -10.34
N ALA A 55 -39.64 14.19 -10.06
CA ALA A 55 -38.93 13.38 -9.06
C ALA A 55 -37.46 13.14 -9.45
N LEU A 56 -37.20 12.73 -10.70
CA LEU A 56 -35.84 12.55 -11.24
C LEU A 56 -35.05 13.87 -11.23
N GLN A 57 -35.70 14.99 -11.57
CA GLN A 57 -35.10 16.33 -11.50
C GLN A 57 -34.68 16.67 -10.07
N ASN A 58 -35.54 16.43 -9.08
CA ASN A 58 -35.24 16.67 -7.68
C ASN A 58 -34.12 15.75 -7.18
N GLU A 59 -34.09 14.47 -7.60
CA GLU A 59 -33.00 13.55 -7.26
C GLU A 59 -31.66 13.99 -7.86
N VAL A 60 -31.66 14.45 -9.13
CA VAL A 60 -30.46 14.96 -9.80
C VAL A 60 -29.89 16.20 -9.10
N TYR A 61 -30.76 17.14 -8.70
CA TYR A 61 -30.32 18.36 -8.02
C TYR A 61 -30.10 18.20 -6.51
N SER A 62 -30.50 17.08 -5.89
CA SER A 62 -30.22 16.76 -4.48
C SER A 62 -28.91 15.99 -4.27
N GLN A 63 -28.25 15.52 -5.34
CA GLN A 63 -26.92 14.89 -5.28
C GLN A 63 -25.84 15.91 -4.85
N THR A 64 -25.60 16.03 -3.54
CA THR A 64 -24.64 16.99 -2.97
C THR A 64 -23.32 16.33 -2.56
N GLY A 65 -22.31 16.43 -3.43
CA GLY A 65 -20.93 16.08 -3.12
C GLY A 65 -20.63 14.58 -3.06
N TYR A 66 -19.36 14.25 -2.78
CA TYR A 66 -18.90 12.87 -2.62
C TYR A 66 -19.28 12.33 -1.24
N THR A 67 -19.92 11.16 -1.20
CA THR A 67 -20.25 10.44 0.04
C THR A 67 -19.54 9.10 0.00
N PRO A 68 -18.55 8.81 0.86
CA PRO A 68 -17.83 7.54 0.83
C PRO A 68 -18.76 6.32 0.99
N SER A 69 -18.49 5.28 0.22
CA SER A 69 -19.07 3.95 0.40
C SER A 69 -18.39 3.18 1.53
N GLN A 70 -19.05 2.12 2.01
CA GLN A 70 -18.55 1.28 3.10
C GLN A 70 -17.20 0.60 2.78
N SER A 71 -16.87 0.36 1.50
CA SER A 71 -15.57 -0.20 1.13
C SER A 71 -14.45 0.82 1.31
N VAL A 72 -14.69 2.09 0.96
CA VAL A 72 -13.77 3.21 1.20
C VAL A 72 -13.57 3.44 2.70
N GLU A 73 -14.65 3.49 3.48
CA GLU A 73 -14.57 3.64 4.95
C GLU A 73 -13.75 2.50 5.60
N LYS A 74 -13.97 1.25 5.16
CA LYS A 74 -13.21 0.10 5.63
C LYS A 74 -11.73 0.18 5.25
N ALA A 75 -11.42 0.55 4.01
CA ALA A 75 -10.04 0.71 3.54
C ALA A 75 -9.33 1.87 4.28
N GLU A 76 -10.04 2.96 4.60
CA GLU A 76 -9.52 4.07 5.40
C GLU A 76 -9.18 3.63 6.82
N ALA A 77 -10.05 2.85 7.46
CA ALA A 77 -9.79 2.28 8.79
C ALA A 77 -8.58 1.34 8.79
N GLN A 78 -8.41 0.51 7.76
CA GLN A 78 -7.24 -0.37 7.63
C GLN A 78 -5.95 0.41 7.41
N LYS A 79 -5.97 1.42 6.53
CA LYS A 79 -4.86 2.35 6.30
C LYS A 79 -4.46 3.06 7.61
N ALA A 80 -5.43 3.61 8.35
CA ALA A 80 -5.19 4.28 9.62
C ALA A 80 -4.60 3.33 10.69
N ALA A 81 -5.07 2.09 10.74
CA ALA A 81 -4.53 1.07 11.64
C ALA A 81 -3.06 0.74 11.33
N ALA A 82 -2.70 0.61 10.04
CA ALA A 82 -1.31 0.37 9.62
C ALA A 82 -0.40 1.60 9.87
N GLU A 83 -0.89 2.81 9.62
CA GLU A 83 -0.20 4.06 9.99
C GLU A 83 0.05 4.16 11.50
N GLN A 84 -0.94 3.76 12.32
CA GLN A 84 -0.80 3.72 13.78
C GLN A 84 0.17 2.63 14.25
N ALA A 85 0.14 1.44 13.66
CA ALA A 85 1.07 0.36 13.98
C ALA A 85 2.53 0.78 13.73
N LEU A 86 2.82 1.38 12.57
CA LEU A 86 4.14 1.93 12.24
C LEU A 86 4.56 3.06 13.20
N SER A 87 3.63 3.94 13.58
CA SER A 87 3.90 5.01 14.55
C SER A 87 4.24 4.46 15.95
N ASN A 88 3.54 3.42 16.38
CA ASN A 88 3.73 2.78 17.69
C ASN A 88 5.01 1.94 17.77
N TYR A 89 5.56 1.49 16.64
CA TYR A 89 6.79 0.67 16.59
C TYR A 89 8.03 1.38 17.15
N GLY A 90 8.02 2.72 17.17
CA GLY A 90 8.99 3.53 17.89
C GLY A 90 10.41 3.47 17.32
N LYS A 91 11.39 3.66 18.21
CA LYS A 91 12.82 3.58 17.87
C LYS A 91 13.40 2.29 18.45
N TYR A 92 14.35 1.71 17.73
CA TYR A 92 15.16 0.62 18.24
C TYR A 92 15.82 1.00 19.58
N ASN A 93 15.78 0.09 20.54
CA ASN A 93 16.45 0.22 21.83
C ASN A 93 17.25 -1.06 22.08
N SER A 94 18.57 -0.94 22.05
CA SER A 94 19.46 -2.09 22.21
C SER A 94 19.43 -2.63 23.65
N HIS A 95 19.25 -3.94 23.78
CA HIS A 95 19.45 -4.66 25.03
C HIS A 95 20.92 -5.07 25.27
N TYR A 96 21.74 -5.09 24.23
CA TYR A 96 23.15 -5.54 24.30
C TYR A 96 24.14 -4.38 24.45
N GLN A 97 23.76 -3.15 24.13
CA GLN A 97 24.61 -1.95 24.20
C GLN A 97 25.32 -1.79 25.55
N PRO A 98 24.68 -1.96 26.73
CA PRO A 98 25.40 -1.87 28.01
C PRO A 98 26.46 -2.96 28.19
N ALA A 99 26.24 -4.14 27.61
CA ALA A 99 27.19 -5.26 27.66
C ALA A 99 28.34 -5.07 26.65
N LEU A 100 28.07 -4.48 25.47
CA LEU A 100 29.09 -4.05 24.52
C LEU A 100 29.98 -2.98 25.13
N GLU A 101 29.40 -1.91 25.67
CA GLU A 101 30.12 -0.81 26.32
C GLU A 101 30.98 -1.31 27.48
N LYS A 102 30.43 -2.16 28.35
CA LYS A 102 31.19 -2.76 29.45
C LYS A 102 32.36 -3.60 28.93
N THR A 103 32.12 -4.51 27.99
CA THR A 103 33.17 -5.43 27.51
C THR A 103 34.25 -4.66 26.73
N LEU A 104 33.88 -3.65 25.94
CA LEU A 104 34.82 -2.74 25.31
C LEU A 104 35.64 -1.97 26.34
N ASN A 105 35.02 -1.49 27.41
CA ASN A 105 35.70 -0.80 28.50
C ASN A 105 36.66 -1.73 29.28
N ASP A 106 36.28 -3.00 29.47
CA ASP A 106 37.15 -4.03 30.07
C ASP A 106 38.37 -4.31 29.17
N ILE A 107 38.20 -4.31 27.84
CA ILE A 107 39.29 -4.43 26.85
C ILE A 107 40.21 -3.19 26.88
N LEU A 108 39.63 -1.99 26.81
CA LEU A 108 40.39 -0.74 26.68
C LEU A 108 41.16 -0.35 27.95
N ASN A 109 40.63 -0.66 29.13
CA ASN A 109 41.30 -0.37 30.42
C ASN A 109 42.07 -1.59 30.96
N ARG A 110 42.31 -2.61 30.14
CA ARG A 110 43.03 -3.79 30.58
C ARG A 110 44.47 -3.45 30.93
N LYS A 111 44.89 -3.79 32.14
CA LYS A 111 46.26 -3.58 32.61
C LYS A 111 47.23 -4.39 31.75
N SER A 112 48.39 -3.80 31.44
CA SER A 112 49.51 -4.51 30.82
C SER A 112 49.91 -5.73 31.65
N PHE A 113 50.39 -6.78 30.98
CA PHE A 113 50.91 -7.96 31.66
C PHE A 113 52.06 -7.59 32.61
N ASN A 114 51.98 -8.10 33.84
CA ASN A 114 53.01 -7.99 34.86
C ASN A 114 53.03 -9.29 35.68
N TYR A 115 54.21 -9.83 35.94
CA TYR A 115 54.39 -11.07 36.68
C TYR A 115 55.34 -10.83 37.85
N ASP A 116 54.87 -11.13 39.07
CA ASP A 116 55.69 -11.16 40.28
C ASP A 116 55.63 -12.57 40.87
N PHE A 117 56.75 -13.30 40.77
CA PHE A 117 56.88 -14.64 41.30
C PHE A 117 56.69 -14.70 42.82
N ASN A 118 56.97 -13.61 43.56
CA ASN A 118 56.75 -13.58 45.01
C ASN A 118 55.27 -13.53 45.36
N ALA A 119 54.44 -12.95 44.49
CA ALA A 119 52.98 -12.92 44.65
C ALA A 119 52.28 -14.17 44.07
N ASP A 120 52.98 -15.00 43.30
CA ASP A 120 52.43 -16.22 42.71
C ASP A 120 52.34 -17.36 43.74
N ALA A 121 51.11 -17.73 44.10
CA ALA A 121 50.85 -18.83 45.03
C ALA A 121 51.40 -20.18 44.54
N LEU A 122 51.50 -20.40 43.22
CA LEU A 122 52.09 -21.62 42.69
C LEU A 122 53.62 -21.63 42.86
N TYR A 123 54.28 -20.49 42.72
CA TYR A 123 55.70 -20.35 43.05
C TYR A 123 55.95 -20.57 44.55
N GLN A 124 55.13 -20.01 45.44
CA GLN A 124 55.30 -20.22 46.89
C GLN A 124 55.12 -21.70 47.28
N ASN A 125 54.13 -22.39 46.71
CA ASN A 125 53.95 -23.84 46.93
C ASN A 125 55.17 -24.66 46.45
N TYR A 126 55.76 -24.30 45.30
CA TYR A 126 57.01 -24.92 44.87
C TYR A 126 58.14 -24.60 45.85
N LYS A 127 58.34 -23.32 46.20
CA LYS A 127 59.40 -22.88 47.10
C LYS A 127 59.38 -23.64 48.42
N ASP A 128 58.22 -23.75 49.08
CA ASP A 128 58.10 -24.47 50.35
C ASP A 128 58.49 -25.96 50.22
N SER A 129 58.10 -26.59 49.09
CA SER A 129 58.45 -27.98 48.79
C SER A 129 59.94 -28.16 48.47
N TYR A 130 60.53 -27.29 47.65
CA TYR A 130 61.95 -27.32 47.30
C TYR A 130 62.84 -26.95 48.50
N GLU A 131 62.41 -26.06 49.39
CA GLU A 131 63.07 -25.81 50.68
C GLU A 131 63.04 -27.05 51.59
N GLN A 132 61.91 -27.76 51.68
CA GLN A 132 61.86 -29.00 52.45
C GLN A 132 62.80 -30.06 51.87
N GLN A 133 62.70 -30.34 50.57
CA GLN A 133 63.53 -31.33 49.88
C GLN A 133 65.02 -30.97 49.94
N GLY A 134 65.37 -29.69 49.76
CA GLY A 134 66.73 -29.18 49.89
C GLY A 134 67.29 -29.36 51.31
N ARG A 135 66.48 -29.14 52.36
CA ARG A 135 66.86 -29.43 53.75
C ARG A 135 67.08 -30.93 54.00
N GLU A 136 66.19 -31.79 53.51
CA GLU A 136 66.30 -33.25 53.65
C GLU A 136 67.52 -33.80 52.88
N ALA A 137 67.75 -33.34 51.65
CA ALA A 137 68.92 -33.68 50.85
C ALA A 137 70.23 -33.19 51.50
N ALA A 138 70.24 -31.98 52.06
CA ALA A 138 71.38 -31.44 52.78
C ALA A 138 71.73 -32.26 54.03
N GLN A 139 70.71 -32.67 54.81
CA GLN A 139 70.90 -33.56 55.96
C GLN A 139 71.46 -34.93 55.55
N ASN A 140 70.91 -35.52 54.48
CA ASN A 140 71.39 -36.80 53.94
C ASN A 140 72.84 -36.71 53.43
N ALA A 141 73.19 -35.64 52.70
CA ALA A 141 74.54 -35.39 52.24
C ALA A 141 75.53 -35.14 53.40
N ALA A 142 75.13 -34.37 54.41
CA ALA A 142 75.92 -34.16 55.63
C ALA A 142 76.17 -35.47 56.38
N ALA A 143 75.15 -36.32 56.53
CA ALA A 143 75.25 -37.61 57.21
C ALA A 143 76.16 -38.58 56.45
N ALA A 144 76.00 -38.69 55.12
CA ALA A 144 76.84 -39.53 54.27
C ALA A 144 78.32 -39.09 54.30
N ALA A 145 78.58 -37.78 54.17
CA ALA A 145 79.92 -37.22 54.25
C ALA A 145 80.55 -37.39 55.65
N SER A 146 79.78 -37.21 56.72
CA SER A 146 80.26 -37.42 58.10
C SER A 146 80.61 -38.89 58.35
N ALA A 147 79.81 -39.83 57.85
CA ALA A 147 80.09 -41.27 57.93
C ALA A 147 81.39 -41.63 57.20
N LEU A 148 81.64 -41.06 56.02
CA LEU A 148 82.89 -41.22 55.27
C LEU A 148 84.12 -40.64 56.01
N THR A 149 83.96 -39.55 56.77
CA THR A 149 85.08 -38.90 57.49
C THR A 149 85.22 -39.28 58.96
N GLY A 150 84.63 -40.40 59.40
CA GLY A 150 84.81 -40.92 60.77
C GLY A 150 83.91 -40.31 61.84
N GLY A 151 82.73 -39.79 61.47
CA GLY A 151 81.66 -39.41 62.39
C GLY A 151 81.74 -38.03 63.01
N TYR A 152 82.87 -37.31 62.88
CA TYR A 152 82.95 -35.90 63.27
C TYR A 152 82.42 -34.99 62.16
N GLY A 153 81.64 -33.97 62.54
CA GLY A 153 81.08 -32.97 61.63
C GLY A 153 82.15 -32.07 61.03
N ASN A 154 82.80 -32.55 59.96
CA ASN A 154 83.87 -31.86 59.27
C ASN A 154 83.33 -30.83 58.26
N SER A 155 84.17 -29.86 57.90
CA SER A 155 83.87 -28.85 56.86
C SER A 155 83.43 -29.47 55.53
N TYR A 156 83.89 -30.67 55.20
CA TYR A 156 83.46 -31.46 54.05
C TYR A 156 81.96 -31.82 54.10
N ALA A 157 81.44 -32.20 55.27
CA ALA A 157 80.02 -32.53 55.44
C ALA A 157 79.13 -31.28 55.27
N THR A 158 79.55 -30.14 55.81
CA THR A 158 78.87 -28.84 55.58
C THR A 158 78.90 -28.45 54.10
N SER A 159 80.03 -28.67 53.41
CA SER A 159 80.16 -28.38 51.98
C SER A 159 79.23 -29.26 51.13
N ALA A 160 79.17 -30.56 51.41
CA ALA A 160 78.26 -31.49 50.74
C ALA A 160 76.78 -31.15 51.00
N ALA A 161 76.44 -30.75 52.22
CA ALA A 161 75.11 -30.31 52.59
C ALA A 161 74.67 -29.05 51.82
N ASN A 162 75.54 -28.05 51.76
CA ASN A 162 75.29 -26.81 51.03
C ASN A 162 75.13 -27.07 49.53
N GLN A 163 76.01 -27.89 48.94
CA GLN A 163 75.94 -28.25 47.52
C GLN A 163 74.63 -28.99 47.17
N ALA A 164 74.16 -29.87 48.04
CA ALA A 164 72.87 -30.54 47.86
C ALA A 164 71.69 -29.55 47.92
N ASN A 165 71.69 -28.63 48.89
CA ASN A 165 70.62 -27.63 49.02
C ASN A 165 70.60 -26.64 47.83
N GLU A 166 71.77 -26.20 47.38
CA GLU A 166 71.95 -25.27 46.25
C GLU A 166 71.45 -25.85 44.92
N ALA A 167 71.54 -27.18 44.73
CA ALA A 167 70.94 -27.85 43.59
C ALA A 167 69.40 -27.70 43.57
N TYR A 168 68.72 -27.95 44.69
CA TYR A 168 67.25 -27.76 44.79
C TYR A 168 66.83 -26.29 44.62
N MET A 169 67.62 -25.34 45.13
CA MET A 169 67.37 -23.91 44.90
C MET A 169 67.55 -23.52 43.42
N THR A 170 68.48 -24.17 42.72
CA THR A 170 68.67 -23.99 41.27
C THR A 170 67.48 -24.56 40.49
N GLU A 171 66.97 -25.74 40.86
CA GLU A 171 65.77 -26.32 40.24
C GLU A 171 64.51 -25.47 40.46
N LEU A 172 64.33 -24.89 41.66
CA LEU A 172 63.26 -23.92 41.92
C LEU A 172 63.36 -22.68 41.03
N ASN A 173 64.55 -22.10 40.90
CA ASN A 173 64.77 -20.94 40.02
C ASN A 173 64.47 -21.27 38.55
N ASN A 174 64.76 -22.50 38.11
CA ASN A 174 64.43 -22.98 36.77
C ASN A 174 62.91 -23.10 36.51
N LYS A 175 62.06 -23.06 37.55
CA LYS A 175 60.59 -22.98 37.40
C LYS A 175 60.03 -21.58 37.19
N ILE A 176 60.80 -20.52 37.50
CA ILE A 176 60.34 -19.13 37.31
C ILE A 176 59.98 -18.83 35.83
N PRO A 177 60.77 -19.25 34.81
CA PRO A 177 60.39 -19.08 33.41
C PRO A 177 59.14 -19.87 33.00
N GLU A 178 58.96 -21.10 33.51
CA GLU A 178 57.76 -21.92 33.24
C GLU A 178 56.49 -21.23 33.78
N LEU A 179 56.56 -20.70 35.00
CA LEU A 179 55.44 -19.99 35.65
C LEU A 179 55.14 -18.64 34.99
N TYR A 180 56.18 -17.89 34.60
CA TYR A 180 56.03 -16.68 33.80
C TYR A 180 55.27 -16.96 32.50
N GLN A 181 55.65 -18.02 31.77
CA GLN A 181 54.98 -18.39 30.52
C GLN A 181 53.53 -18.81 30.77
N LEU A 182 53.26 -19.62 31.81
CA LEU A 182 51.89 -20.00 32.19
C LEU A 182 51.02 -18.77 32.54
N ALA A 183 51.59 -17.78 33.24
CA ALA A 183 50.91 -16.54 33.55
C ALA A 183 50.62 -15.70 32.29
N LEU A 184 51.59 -15.62 31.36
CA LEU A 184 51.46 -14.94 30.07
C LEU A 184 50.41 -15.62 29.18
N ASP A 185 50.39 -16.95 29.12
CA ASP A 185 49.42 -17.72 28.34
C ASP A 185 48.00 -17.51 28.87
N ARG A 186 47.81 -17.56 30.20
CA ARG A 186 46.52 -17.23 30.84
C ARG A 186 46.10 -15.80 30.55
N TYR A 187 47.01 -14.85 30.64
CA TYR A 187 46.76 -13.45 30.29
C TYR A 187 46.32 -13.31 28.83
N ASN A 188 46.99 -13.99 27.89
CA ASN A 188 46.65 -13.96 26.47
C ASN A 188 45.28 -14.62 26.21
N MET A 189 44.99 -15.78 26.81
CA MET A 189 43.69 -16.45 26.72
C MET A 189 42.54 -15.58 27.24
N GLU A 190 42.71 -14.91 28.38
CA GLU A 190 41.70 -13.98 28.90
C GLU A 190 41.53 -12.76 27.99
N THR A 191 42.61 -12.27 27.38
CA THR A 191 42.55 -11.21 26.35
C THR A 191 41.65 -11.64 25.19
N GLN A 192 41.89 -12.85 24.67
CA GLN A 192 41.13 -13.40 23.55
C GLN A 192 39.67 -13.61 23.94
N ASN A 193 39.40 -14.15 25.13
CA ASN A 193 38.03 -14.35 25.62
C ASN A 193 37.23 -13.04 25.71
N LEU A 194 37.86 -11.92 26.10
CA LEU A 194 37.21 -10.60 26.08
C LEU A 194 36.85 -10.16 24.65
N TYR A 195 37.74 -10.36 23.67
CA TYR A 195 37.45 -10.07 22.27
C TYR A 195 36.36 -10.99 21.69
N ASP A 196 36.43 -12.29 21.96
CA ASP A 196 35.42 -13.27 21.53
C ASP A 196 34.05 -12.93 22.11
N ARG A 197 33.99 -12.56 23.39
CA ARG A 197 32.77 -12.12 24.05
C ARG A 197 32.24 -10.82 23.46
N TYR A 198 33.10 -9.84 23.19
CA TYR A 198 32.68 -8.59 22.55
C TYR A 198 32.10 -8.85 21.15
N GLY A 199 32.76 -9.69 20.35
CA GLY A 199 32.27 -10.11 19.03
C GLY A 199 30.93 -10.83 19.11
N ALA A 200 30.80 -11.84 20.00
CA ALA A 200 29.57 -12.61 20.17
C ALA A 200 28.38 -11.75 20.64
N ILE A 201 28.61 -10.75 21.50
CA ILE A 201 27.57 -9.78 21.87
C ILE A 201 27.23 -8.87 20.68
N GLY A 202 28.23 -8.45 19.90
CA GLY A 202 28.05 -7.65 18.69
C GLY A 202 27.18 -8.35 17.63
N GLU A 203 27.38 -9.65 17.44
CA GLU A 203 26.51 -10.42 16.55
C GLU A 203 25.06 -10.52 17.04
N GLN A 204 24.82 -10.58 18.35
CA GLN A 204 23.45 -10.57 18.89
C GLN A 204 22.80 -9.20 18.71
N GLU A 205 23.58 -8.13 18.82
CA GLU A 205 23.16 -6.77 18.55
C GLU A 205 22.79 -6.58 17.07
N ASP A 206 23.64 -7.02 16.14
CA ASP A 206 23.36 -6.98 14.70
C ASP A 206 22.11 -7.79 14.34
N ARG A 207 21.91 -8.97 14.96
CA ARG A 207 20.71 -9.79 14.78
C ARG A 207 19.44 -9.09 15.31
N ALA A 208 19.49 -8.51 16.50
CA ALA A 208 18.35 -7.83 17.11
C ALA A 208 17.98 -6.54 16.36
N TYR A 209 18.97 -5.78 15.91
CA TYR A 209 18.75 -4.63 15.05
C TYR A 209 18.17 -5.04 13.68
N GLY A 210 18.68 -6.13 13.09
CA GLY A 210 18.15 -6.70 11.85
C GLY A 210 16.67 -7.05 11.97
N GLN A 211 16.30 -7.84 12.98
CA GLN A 211 14.91 -8.20 13.27
C GLN A 211 14.01 -6.98 13.48
N TRP A 212 14.49 -5.95 14.18
CA TRP A 212 13.74 -4.70 14.36
C TRP A 212 13.59 -3.93 13.04
N SER A 213 14.61 -3.90 12.19
CA SER A 213 14.56 -3.22 10.89
C SER A 213 13.61 -3.93 9.93
N ASP A 214 13.67 -5.26 9.85
CA ASP A 214 12.83 -6.09 8.99
C ASP A 214 11.35 -5.92 9.36
N GLU A 215 11.02 -5.97 10.65
CA GLU A 215 9.64 -5.77 11.13
C GLU A 215 9.15 -4.33 10.89
N ARG A 216 10.01 -3.33 11.05
CA ARG A 216 9.68 -1.94 10.69
C ARG A 216 9.41 -1.82 9.19
N ASP A 217 10.19 -2.48 8.34
CA ASP A 217 10.03 -2.42 6.89
C ASP A 217 8.77 -3.22 6.44
N ASN A 218 8.39 -4.29 7.14
CA ASN A 218 7.07 -4.94 7.00
C ASN A 218 5.93 -3.96 7.31
N LEU A 219 5.98 -3.24 8.44
CA LEU A 219 4.97 -2.25 8.81
C LEU A 219 4.89 -1.07 7.81
N VAL A 220 6.01 -0.71 7.18
CA VAL A 220 6.04 0.26 6.07
C VAL A 220 5.36 -0.31 4.82
N ALA A 221 5.61 -1.58 4.48
CA ALA A 221 4.97 -2.24 3.35
C ALA A 221 3.45 -2.39 3.55
N ASP A 222 3.00 -2.76 4.75
CA ASP A 222 1.58 -2.83 5.11
C ASP A 222 0.90 -1.46 4.98
N ARG A 223 1.51 -0.40 5.52
CA ARG A 223 1.02 0.98 5.36
C ARG A 223 0.82 1.34 3.89
N ASP A 224 1.81 1.03 3.05
CA ASP A 224 1.75 1.38 1.63
C ASP A 224 0.75 0.49 0.87
N TYR A 225 0.61 -0.78 1.25
CA TYR A 225 -0.43 -1.68 0.72
C TYR A 225 -1.83 -1.14 1.02
N TYR A 226 -2.16 -0.86 2.28
CA TYR A 226 -3.47 -0.32 2.65
C TYR A 226 -3.70 1.10 2.14
N GLY A 227 -2.65 1.91 1.99
CA GLY A 227 -2.70 3.20 1.31
C GLY A 227 -3.15 3.08 -0.15
N ASN A 228 -2.52 2.18 -0.90
CA ASN A 228 -2.89 1.90 -2.30
C ASN A 228 -4.31 1.29 -2.42
N ALA A 229 -4.71 0.43 -1.47
CA ALA A 229 -6.06 -0.13 -1.43
C ALA A 229 -7.12 0.96 -1.20
N TYR A 230 -6.90 1.87 -0.24
CA TYR A 230 -7.77 3.02 -0.01
C TYR A 230 -7.87 3.92 -1.24
N ASP A 231 -6.74 4.27 -1.88
CA ASP A 231 -6.73 5.10 -3.08
C ASP A 231 -7.48 4.41 -4.24
N SER A 232 -7.37 3.08 -4.37
CA SER A 232 -8.10 2.28 -5.37
C SER A 232 -9.61 2.31 -5.13
N GLU A 233 -10.06 1.94 -3.93
CA GLU A 233 -11.48 1.95 -3.54
C GLU A 233 -12.09 3.34 -3.72
N ARG A 234 -11.40 4.38 -3.23
CA ARG A 234 -11.85 5.77 -3.32
C ARG A 234 -11.98 6.23 -4.77
N ASN A 235 -11.03 5.88 -5.64
CA ASN A 235 -11.10 6.24 -7.06
C ASN A 235 -12.23 5.49 -7.78
N PHE A 236 -12.46 4.21 -7.46
CA PHE A 236 -13.56 3.43 -8.00
C PHE A 236 -14.93 3.99 -7.58
N ASP A 237 -15.09 4.32 -6.31
CA ASP A 237 -16.34 4.87 -5.75
C ASP A 237 -16.66 6.25 -6.30
N VAL A 238 -15.67 7.18 -6.32
CA VAL A 238 -15.82 8.50 -6.96
C VAL A 238 -16.23 8.37 -8.43
N THR A 239 -15.60 7.46 -9.18
CA THR A 239 -15.93 7.21 -10.60
C THR A 239 -17.34 6.65 -10.76
N THR A 240 -17.75 5.73 -9.88
CA THR A 240 -19.08 5.12 -9.89
C THR A 240 -20.18 6.14 -9.58
N GLN A 241 -19.97 7.00 -8.58
CA GLN A 241 -20.90 8.08 -8.25
C GLN A 241 -21.00 9.14 -9.35
N GLN A 242 -19.87 9.51 -9.96
CA GLN A 242 -19.86 10.40 -11.12
C GLN A 242 -20.63 9.80 -12.30
N ASN A 243 -20.38 8.53 -12.65
CA ASN A 243 -21.10 7.84 -13.73
C ASN A 243 -22.60 7.75 -13.45
N LYS A 244 -23.01 7.47 -12.21
CA LYS A 244 -24.42 7.48 -11.79
C LYS A 244 -25.04 8.86 -12.01
N TYR A 245 -24.39 9.92 -11.55
CA TYR A 245 -24.85 11.30 -11.73
C TYR A 245 -24.99 11.69 -13.21
N GLU A 246 -23.97 11.39 -14.03
CA GLU A 246 -23.98 11.67 -15.47
C GLU A 246 -25.10 10.92 -16.20
N ASN A 247 -25.36 9.65 -15.84
CA ASN A 247 -26.44 8.87 -16.43
C ASN A 247 -27.82 9.40 -16.02
N MET A 248 -27.97 9.85 -14.77
CA MET A 248 -29.22 10.43 -14.27
C MET A 248 -29.51 11.80 -14.91
N MET A 249 -28.47 12.60 -15.15
CA MET A 249 -28.53 13.83 -15.96
C MET A 249 -28.94 13.56 -17.42
N LYS A 250 -28.36 12.54 -18.07
CA LYS A 250 -28.73 12.14 -19.44
C LYS A 250 -30.20 11.69 -19.51
N LEU A 251 -30.65 10.89 -18.55
CA LEU A 251 -32.04 10.41 -18.48
C LEU A 251 -33.03 11.57 -18.26
N LEU A 252 -32.69 12.52 -17.39
CA LEU A 252 -33.48 13.73 -17.19
C LEU A 252 -33.57 14.55 -18.49
N GLY A 253 -32.46 14.76 -19.18
CA GLY A 253 -32.42 15.40 -20.50
C GLY A 253 -33.38 14.73 -21.49
N TYR A 254 -33.20 13.43 -21.73
CA TYR A 254 -34.04 12.64 -22.63
C TYR A 254 -35.54 12.74 -22.29
N ARG A 255 -35.89 12.59 -21.00
CA ARG A 255 -37.28 12.64 -20.56
C ARG A 255 -37.92 14.02 -20.75
N THR A 256 -37.18 15.10 -20.44
CA THR A 256 -37.66 16.47 -20.72
C THR A 256 -37.82 16.74 -22.22
N GLU A 257 -37.00 16.14 -23.08
CA GLU A 257 -37.11 16.26 -24.54
C GLU A 257 -38.28 15.45 -25.12
N LEU A 258 -38.67 14.32 -24.51
CA LEU A 258 -39.88 13.59 -24.91
C LEU A 258 -41.15 14.39 -24.58
N GLU A 259 -41.30 14.83 -23.32
CA GLU A 259 -42.45 15.63 -22.88
C GLU A 259 -42.56 16.94 -23.69
N ALA A 260 -41.42 17.52 -24.08
CA ALA A 260 -41.37 18.67 -24.99
C ALA A 260 -42.01 18.42 -26.36
N ARG A 261 -41.78 17.22 -26.92
CA ARG A 261 -42.26 16.81 -28.24
C ARG A 261 -43.75 16.49 -28.22
N ASP A 262 -44.26 15.92 -27.14
CA ASP A 262 -45.70 15.63 -27.04
C ASP A 262 -46.52 16.91 -26.80
N VAL A 263 -46.04 17.85 -25.99
CA VAL A 263 -46.65 19.19 -25.86
C VAL A 263 -46.66 19.95 -27.21
N THR A 264 -45.68 19.73 -28.08
CA THR A 264 -45.68 20.34 -29.43
C THR A 264 -46.58 19.60 -30.43
N LYS A 265 -46.64 18.27 -30.39
CA LYS A 265 -47.62 17.47 -31.16
C LYS A 265 -49.06 17.86 -30.77
N GLU A 266 -49.37 17.92 -29.47
CA GLU A 266 -50.71 18.27 -28.97
C GLU A 266 -51.14 19.68 -29.42
N LYS A 267 -50.25 20.68 -29.31
CA LYS A 267 -50.49 22.03 -29.85
C LYS A 267 -50.75 22.03 -31.36
N SER A 268 -49.99 21.23 -32.13
CA SER A 268 -50.19 21.12 -33.57
C SER A 268 -51.53 20.44 -33.93
N ASN A 269 -51.92 19.42 -33.17
CA ASN A 269 -53.20 18.73 -33.35
C ASN A 269 -54.40 19.61 -32.96
N ASN A 270 -54.28 20.46 -31.94
CA ASN A 270 -55.31 21.44 -31.61
C ASN A 270 -55.43 22.56 -32.66
N THR A 271 -54.31 23.08 -33.18
CA THR A 271 -54.38 24.09 -34.28
C THR A 271 -54.92 23.50 -35.58
N VAL A 272 -54.72 22.21 -35.85
CA VAL A 272 -55.37 21.50 -36.98
C VAL A 272 -56.87 21.28 -36.70
N LYS A 273 -57.26 20.91 -35.47
CA LYS A 273 -58.68 20.79 -35.10
C LYS A 273 -59.43 22.11 -35.24
N GLU A 274 -58.88 23.23 -34.73
CA GLU A 274 -59.47 24.56 -34.91
C GLU A 274 -59.63 24.94 -36.40
N LYS A 275 -58.63 24.65 -37.25
CA LYS A 275 -58.74 24.86 -38.70
C LYS A 275 -59.73 23.92 -39.41
N SER A 276 -60.04 22.76 -38.83
CA SER A 276 -61.04 21.84 -39.39
C SER A 276 -62.49 22.19 -39.03
N GLY A 277 -62.70 23.07 -38.04
CA GLY A 277 -64.02 23.45 -37.53
C GLY A 277 -64.77 24.52 -38.33
N SER A 278 -64.30 24.93 -39.52
CA SER A 278 -64.94 25.99 -40.30
C SER A 278 -64.87 25.77 -41.81
N LYS A 279 -65.86 25.05 -42.35
CA LYS A 279 -66.14 25.06 -43.78
C LYS A 279 -67.65 25.06 -44.07
N SER A 280 -68.21 26.26 -44.14
CA SER A 280 -69.36 26.51 -45.00
C SER A 280 -69.10 27.78 -45.82
N LYS A 281 -69.10 27.58 -47.14
CA LYS A 281 -69.36 28.51 -48.27
C LYS A 281 -69.34 30.03 -47.93
N ASN A 282 -68.62 30.87 -48.67
CA ASN A 282 -68.71 30.93 -50.14
C ASN A 282 -67.40 31.44 -50.79
N VAL A 283 -67.19 31.12 -52.06
CA VAL A 283 -66.15 31.76 -52.89
C VAL A 283 -66.83 32.85 -53.71
N GLU A 284 -66.44 34.11 -53.50
CA GLU A 284 -66.62 35.15 -54.49
C GLU A 284 -65.42 36.09 -54.50
N ASN A 285 -65.19 36.73 -55.64
CA ASN A 285 -63.84 37.05 -56.12
C ASN A 285 -63.60 38.57 -56.19
N THR A 286 -62.68 39.10 -55.38
CA THR A 286 -62.06 40.41 -55.63
C THR A 286 -60.58 40.42 -55.22
N SER A 287 -59.73 40.76 -56.19
CA SER A 287 -58.30 41.01 -56.03
C SER A 287 -57.98 42.29 -55.26
N THR A 288 -56.94 42.27 -54.41
CA THR A 288 -55.97 43.38 -54.29
C THR A 288 -54.64 42.97 -53.64
N THR A 289 -53.58 42.92 -54.45
CA THR A 289 -52.38 43.76 -54.31
C THR A 289 -51.50 43.68 -53.04
N SER A 290 -50.24 43.20 -53.21
CA SER A 290 -49.02 43.60 -52.46
C SER A 290 -48.93 43.19 -50.97
N ARG A 291 -47.79 42.99 -50.29
CA ARG A 291 -46.31 42.99 -50.51
C ARG A 291 -45.70 42.25 -49.29
N ASP A 292 -44.44 41.83 -49.16
CA ASP A 292 -43.22 41.84 -49.99
C ASP A 292 -42.37 40.58 -49.59
N SER A 293 -41.37 40.07 -50.31
CA SER A 293 -39.96 40.54 -50.45
C SER A 293 -39.28 40.80 -49.07
N GLN A 294 -38.12 40.25 -48.69
CA GLN A 294 -36.94 39.73 -49.42
C GLN A 294 -36.08 38.86 -48.46
N SER A 295 -35.36 37.80 -48.91
CA SER A 295 -33.90 37.74 -49.22
C SER A 295 -32.96 38.32 -48.14
N THR A 296 -31.82 37.77 -47.73
CA THR A 296 -30.73 36.98 -48.40
C THR A 296 -30.00 36.14 -47.32
N VAL A 297 -29.42 34.94 -47.54
CA VAL A 297 -28.25 34.52 -48.35
C VAL A 297 -26.92 35.24 -48.02
N SER A 298 -25.98 34.55 -47.34
CA SER A 298 -24.51 34.51 -47.53
C SER A 298 -23.83 33.93 -46.27
N ASN A 299 -23.22 32.74 -46.23
CA ASN A 299 -22.11 32.14 -46.99
C ASN A 299 -20.70 32.44 -46.43
N ALA A 300 -20.12 31.47 -45.69
CA ALA A 300 -18.67 31.28 -45.56
C ALA A 300 -18.35 29.80 -45.27
N LYS A 301 -17.45 29.21 -46.07
CA LYS A 301 -17.11 27.78 -46.09
C LYS A 301 -16.08 27.42 -45.00
N GLY A 302 -16.07 26.16 -44.52
CA GLY A 302 -14.83 25.59 -43.98
C GLY A 302 -14.92 24.45 -42.97
N ALA A 303 -15.42 23.26 -43.37
CA ALA A 303 -14.99 21.92 -42.91
C ALA A 303 -16.09 20.89 -43.22
N LYS A 304 -15.72 19.71 -43.75
CA LYS A 304 -16.65 18.57 -43.87
C LYS A 304 -16.86 17.98 -42.47
N SER A 305 -18.08 18.01 -41.96
CA SER A 305 -18.54 17.09 -40.91
C SER A 305 -19.60 16.19 -41.52
N THR A 306 -19.40 14.88 -41.39
CA THR A 306 -20.28 13.87 -42.00
C THR A 306 -21.67 13.96 -41.39
N THR A 307 -22.67 14.09 -42.25
CA THR A 307 -24.09 14.08 -41.89
C THR A 307 -24.45 12.78 -41.16
N VAL A 308 -24.78 12.87 -39.87
CA VAL A 308 -25.76 11.95 -39.27
C VAL A 308 -27.13 12.51 -39.57
N ASN A 309 -27.92 11.75 -40.32
CA ASN A 309 -29.23 12.16 -40.82
C ASN A 309 -30.28 12.24 -39.72
N ASN A 310 -31.32 13.02 -39.98
CA ASN A 310 -32.53 13.08 -39.15
C ASN A 310 -33.19 11.71 -38.97
N LEU A 311 -33.91 11.58 -37.85
CA LEU A 311 -35.00 10.64 -37.63
C LEU A 311 -35.86 10.41 -38.89
N SER A 312 -36.04 9.16 -39.28
CA SER A 312 -37.10 8.70 -40.18
C SER A 312 -37.17 7.17 -40.15
N GLY A 313 -38.22 6.55 -39.57
CA GLY A 313 -38.27 5.08 -39.64
C GLY A 313 -39.31 4.24 -38.90
N THR A 314 -40.22 4.77 -38.06
CA THR A 314 -41.42 4.06 -37.51
C THR A 314 -41.35 2.53 -37.28
N LYS A 315 -41.51 2.07 -36.02
CA LYS A 315 -42.69 1.24 -35.64
C LYS A 315 -42.89 0.93 -34.15
N THR A 316 -41.85 0.87 -33.32
CA THR A 316 -41.96 0.36 -31.94
C THR A 316 -42.95 1.17 -31.08
N SER A 317 -43.85 0.48 -30.37
CA SER A 317 -44.69 1.12 -29.35
C SER A 317 -43.96 1.20 -28.00
N GLU A 318 -44.28 2.22 -27.21
CA GLU A 318 -43.74 2.38 -25.86
C GLU A 318 -44.03 1.16 -24.96
N SER A 319 -45.19 0.50 -25.16
CA SER A 319 -45.55 -0.76 -24.50
C SER A 319 -44.55 -1.89 -24.78
N GLU A 320 -44.13 -2.07 -26.03
CA GLU A 320 -43.21 -3.15 -26.43
C GLU A 320 -41.79 -2.93 -25.86
N VAL A 321 -41.30 -1.69 -25.85
CA VAL A 321 -40.00 -1.35 -25.22
C VAL A 321 -40.03 -1.55 -23.70
N GLN A 322 -41.13 -1.17 -23.03
CA GLN A 322 -41.26 -1.35 -21.58
C GLN A 322 -41.41 -2.83 -21.19
N GLU A 323 -42.13 -3.63 -21.98
CA GLU A 323 -42.25 -5.07 -21.78
C GLU A 323 -40.90 -5.77 -22.04
N ALA A 324 -40.17 -5.40 -23.09
CA ALA A 324 -38.82 -5.88 -23.35
C ALA A 324 -37.85 -5.53 -22.20
N LEU A 325 -37.86 -4.29 -21.71
CA LEU A 325 -37.04 -3.86 -20.57
C LEU A 325 -37.37 -4.65 -19.29
N LYS A 326 -38.64 -4.95 -19.05
CA LYS A 326 -39.08 -5.73 -17.89
C LYS A 326 -38.61 -7.18 -18.01
N THR A 327 -38.91 -7.86 -19.13
CA THR A 327 -38.50 -9.25 -19.34
C THR A 327 -36.98 -9.42 -19.37
N PHE A 328 -36.23 -8.44 -19.86
CA PHE A 328 -34.77 -8.43 -19.76
C PHE A 328 -34.27 -8.39 -18.31
N LYS A 329 -34.85 -7.52 -17.47
CA LYS A 329 -34.54 -7.47 -16.03
C LYS A 329 -34.90 -8.78 -15.32
N ASP A 330 -36.06 -9.36 -15.63
CA ASP A 330 -36.51 -10.64 -15.05
C ASP A 330 -35.55 -11.79 -15.43
N LYS A 331 -35.06 -11.83 -16.68
CA LYS A 331 -34.04 -12.80 -17.14
C LYS A 331 -32.69 -12.63 -16.44
N MET A 332 -32.22 -11.40 -16.28
CA MET A 332 -30.99 -11.09 -15.53
C MET A 332 -31.12 -11.46 -14.05
N ALA A 333 -32.25 -11.15 -13.41
CA ALA A 333 -32.50 -11.43 -12.00
C ALA A 333 -32.64 -12.93 -11.68
N ALA A 334 -33.08 -13.75 -12.64
CA ALA A 334 -33.32 -15.18 -12.45
C ALA A 334 -32.09 -16.00 -12.01
N ARG A 335 -30.87 -15.47 -12.21
CA ARG A 335 -29.60 -16.06 -11.74
C ARG A 335 -28.59 -15.00 -11.28
N TYR A 336 -29.08 -14.00 -10.56
CA TYR A 336 -28.21 -13.08 -9.83
C TYR A 336 -27.70 -13.76 -8.55
N ASP A 337 -26.38 -13.83 -8.38
CA ASP A 337 -25.76 -14.30 -7.14
C ASP A 337 -25.57 -13.11 -6.18
N SER A 338 -26.36 -13.09 -5.12
CA SER A 338 -26.32 -12.05 -4.09
C SER A 338 -25.11 -12.12 -3.16
N GLU A 339 -24.38 -13.24 -3.12
CA GLU A 339 -23.18 -13.38 -2.27
C GLU A 339 -21.92 -12.88 -2.98
N THR A 340 -21.79 -13.13 -4.29
CA THR A 340 -20.67 -12.60 -5.10
C THR A 340 -20.97 -11.25 -5.75
N GLY A 341 -22.25 -10.85 -5.85
CA GLY A 341 -22.67 -9.63 -6.56
C GLY A 341 -22.52 -9.73 -8.08
N THR A 342 -22.50 -10.96 -8.63
CA THR A 342 -22.27 -11.22 -10.06
C THR A 342 -23.47 -11.90 -10.73
N TYR A 343 -23.58 -11.73 -12.04
CA TYR A 343 -24.57 -12.42 -12.87
C TYR A 343 -23.91 -13.64 -13.53
N ASP A 344 -24.62 -14.78 -13.52
CA ASP A 344 -24.23 -15.98 -14.28
C ASP A 344 -24.08 -15.64 -15.79
N GLU A 345 -22.99 -16.07 -16.41
CA GLU A 345 -22.71 -15.84 -17.84
C GLU A 345 -23.84 -16.38 -18.72
N LYS A 346 -24.50 -17.45 -18.29
CA LYS A 346 -25.69 -17.97 -18.97
C LYS A 346 -26.88 -17.00 -18.90
N ALA A 347 -27.12 -16.33 -17.78
CA ALA A 347 -28.24 -15.39 -17.65
C ALA A 347 -27.99 -14.10 -18.44
N ILE A 348 -26.75 -13.62 -18.50
CA ILE A 348 -26.32 -12.54 -19.38
C ILE A 348 -26.64 -12.91 -20.85
N ASN A 349 -26.21 -14.09 -21.29
CA ASN A 349 -26.44 -14.56 -22.66
C ASN A 349 -27.94 -14.78 -22.96
N ASP A 350 -28.70 -15.38 -22.05
CA ASP A 350 -30.15 -15.61 -22.20
C ASP A 350 -30.97 -14.29 -22.24
N ALA A 351 -30.45 -13.21 -21.61
CA ALA A 351 -31.06 -11.88 -21.62
C ALA A 351 -30.73 -11.11 -22.91
N TRP A 352 -29.47 -11.12 -23.36
CA TRP A 352 -29.07 -10.45 -24.60
C TRP A 352 -29.61 -11.15 -25.86
N ASN A 353 -29.65 -12.49 -25.89
CA ASN A 353 -30.28 -13.24 -26.98
C ASN A 353 -31.77 -12.90 -27.15
N TYR A 354 -32.48 -12.61 -26.05
CA TYR A 354 -33.87 -12.19 -26.09
C TYR A 354 -34.06 -10.82 -26.79
N LEU A 355 -33.12 -9.89 -26.61
CA LEU A 355 -33.16 -8.62 -27.35
C LEU A 355 -32.81 -8.81 -28.83
N ASP A 356 -31.83 -9.67 -29.15
CA ASP A 356 -31.51 -10.03 -30.55
C ASP A 356 -32.72 -10.69 -31.25
N GLU A 357 -33.45 -11.57 -30.56
CA GLU A 357 -34.71 -12.15 -31.07
C GLU A 357 -35.77 -11.07 -31.38
N LEU A 358 -36.00 -10.11 -30.47
CA LEU A 358 -36.95 -9.02 -30.67
C LEU A 358 -36.55 -8.03 -31.79
N VAL A 359 -35.25 -7.78 -31.96
CA VAL A 359 -34.74 -6.98 -33.09
C VAL A 359 -34.91 -7.73 -34.42
N ARG A 360 -34.77 -9.06 -34.41
CA ARG A 360 -34.87 -9.91 -35.61
C ARG A 360 -36.31 -10.23 -36.01
N SER A 361 -37.27 -10.25 -35.07
CA SER A 361 -38.70 -10.23 -35.38
C SER A 361 -39.17 -8.84 -35.84
N GLY A 362 -38.46 -7.78 -35.45
CA GLY A 362 -38.82 -6.39 -35.73
C GLY A 362 -39.81 -5.81 -34.72
N ASP A 363 -39.89 -6.41 -33.53
CA ASP A 363 -40.73 -5.95 -32.43
C ASP A 363 -40.09 -4.77 -31.66
N ILE A 364 -38.77 -4.59 -31.73
CA ILE A 364 -38.03 -3.40 -31.26
C ILE A 364 -36.91 -3.02 -32.25
N GLU A 365 -36.42 -1.78 -32.20
CA GLU A 365 -35.27 -1.34 -33.01
C GLU A 365 -33.92 -1.71 -32.34
N GLU A 366 -32.85 -1.85 -33.13
CA GLU A 366 -31.48 -2.12 -32.64
C GLU A 366 -31.00 -1.08 -31.60
N ASP A 367 -31.42 0.18 -31.77
CA ASP A 367 -31.12 1.25 -30.81
C ASP A 367 -31.94 1.12 -29.51
N ASP A 368 -33.16 0.55 -29.55
CA ASP A 368 -33.97 0.24 -28.36
C ASP A 368 -33.31 -0.89 -27.55
N ALA A 369 -32.85 -1.95 -28.22
CA ALA A 369 -32.12 -3.06 -27.58
C ALA A 369 -30.84 -2.57 -26.89
N ARG A 370 -30.05 -1.71 -27.56
CA ARG A 370 -28.86 -1.08 -26.99
C ARG A 370 -29.20 -0.18 -25.80
N TRP A 371 -30.32 0.54 -25.84
CA TRP A 371 -30.79 1.34 -24.73
C TRP A 371 -31.15 0.48 -23.51
N ILE A 372 -31.86 -0.65 -23.70
CA ILE A 372 -32.23 -1.61 -22.64
C ILE A 372 -30.99 -2.20 -21.95
N GLY A 373 -30.00 -2.66 -22.71
CA GLY A 373 -28.76 -3.21 -22.15
C GLY A 373 -27.96 -2.18 -21.35
N ASN A 374 -27.87 -0.94 -21.87
CA ASN A 374 -27.15 0.14 -21.20
C ASN A 374 -27.84 0.63 -19.91
N ILE A 375 -29.17 0.79 -19.90
CA ILE A 375 -29.90 1.31 -18.73
C ILE A 375 -29.98 0.30 -17.57
N THR A 376 -29.83 -0.99 -17.86
CA THR A 376 -29.80 -2.07 -16.85
C THR A 376 -28.41 -2.34 -16.30
N GLY A 377 -27.36 -1.75 -16.88
CA GLY A 377 -25.97 -2.00 -16.48
C GLY A 377 -25.51 -3.44 -16.73
N ALA A 378 -26.19 -4.17 -17.62
CA ALA A 378 -25.85 -5.54 -17.94
C ALA A 378 -24.49 -5.59 -18.67
N PRO A 379 -23.54 -6.44 -18.25
CA PRO A 379 -22.33 -6.66 -19.02
C PRO A 379 -22.70 -7.21 -20.40
N VAL A 380 -21.96 -6.79 -21.43
CA VAL A 380 -22.12 -7.29 -22.80
C VAL A 380 -21.59 -8.74 -22.84
N PRO A 381 -22.24 -9.67 -23.58
CA PRO A 381 -21.75 -11.03 -23.76
C PRO A 381 -20.30 -11.05 -24.27
N LYS A 382 -19.50 -11.99 -23.77
CA LYS A 382 -18.20 -12.31 -24.38
C LYS A 382 -18.46 -13.16 -25.63
N ALA A 383 -17.77 -12.83 -26.72
CA ALA A 383 -17.82 -13.56 -27.99
C ALA A 383 -16.99 -14.85 -27.95
#